data_AF-A0A9P6E5K2-F1
#
_entry.id   AF-A0A9P6E5K2-F1
#
_cell.length_a   1.000
_cell.length_b   1.000
_cell.length_c   1.000
_cell.angle_alpha   90.00
_cell.angle_beta   90.00
_cell.angle_gamma   90.00
#
_symmetry.space_group_name_H-M   'P 1'
#
loop_
_entity.id
_entity.type
_entity.pdbx_description
1 polymer ?
#
loop_
_entity_poly.entity_id
_entity_poly.type
_entity_poly.pdbx_seq_one_letter_code
_entity_poly.pdbx_strand_id
1 'polypeptide(L)' 'MRWAPTIGFALLSAVRVHGFLRFGCSQLVTERFDPLVTPGVVSPHVHQVVGGNA' A
#
# COMPACT_ATOMS: atom_id res chain seq x y z
N MET A 1 -26.03 -32.16 -18.45
CA MET A 1 -24.63 -31.81 -18.14
C MET A 1 -24.33 -30.29 -18.12
N ARG A 2 -25.35 -29.40 -18.11
CA ARG A 2 -25.16 -27.94 -18.16
C ARG A 2 -24.90 -27.26 -16.79
N TRP A 3 -25.03 -28.02 -15.70
CA TRP A 3 -24.91 -27.53 -14.32
C TRP A 3 -23.50 -27.72 -13.72
N ALA A 4 -22.65 -28.50 -14.39
CA ALA A 4 -21.26 -28.68 -13.97
C ALA A 4 -20.45 -27.36 -13.92
N PRO A 5 -20.54 -26.43 -14.90
CA PRO A 5 -19.75 -25.20 -14.86
C PRO A 5 -20.25 -24.22 -13.79
N THR A 6 -21.55 -24.17 -13.51
CA THR A 6 -22.12 -23.28 -12.50
C THR A 6 -21.75 -23.72 -11.09
N ILE A 7 -21.71 -25.03 -10.83
CA ILE A 7 -21.23 -25.60 -9.57
C ILE A 7 -19.73 -25.32 -9.39
N GLY A 8 -18.93 -25.49 -10.46
CA GLY A 8 -17.49 -25.19 -10.42
C GLY A 8 -17.21 -23.72 -10.05
N PHE A 9 -17.93 -22.78 -10.67
CA PHE A 9 -17.75 -21.35 -10.40
C PHE A 9 -18.17 -20.95 -8.97
N ALA A 10 -19.27 -21.52 -8.46
CA ALA A 10 -19.74 -21.27 -7.10
C ALA A 10 -18.77 -21.78 -6.02
N LEU A 11 -18.03 -22.85 -6.31
CA LEU A 11 -16.98 -23.36 -5.39
C LEU A 11 -15.74 -22.47 -5.38
N LEU A 12 -15.37 -21.85 -6.51
CA LEU A 12 -14.23 -20.92 -6.60
C LEU A 12 -14.50 -19.58 -5.90
N SER A 13 -15.73 -19.07 -5.90
CA SER A 13 -16.08 -17.80 -5.24
C SER A 13 -16.14 -17.88 -3.71
N ALA A 14 -16.14 -19.10 -3.15
CA ALA A 14 -16.12 -19.32 -1.71
C ALA A 14 -14.73 -19.10 -1.07
N VAL A 15 -13.68 -18.86 -1.87
CA VAL A 15 -12.34 -18.55 -1.35
C VAL A 15 -12.36 -17.16 -0.71
N ARG A 16 -12.30 -17.11 0.61
CA ARG A 16 -12.10 -15.85 1.34
C ARG A 16 -10.64 -15.45 1.25
N VAL A 17 -10.34 -14.38 0.53
CA VAL A 17 -9.01 -13.76 0.53
C VAL A 17 -8.88 -12.89 1.78
N HIS A 18 -8.11 -13.35 2.77
CA HIS A 18 -7.72 -12.55 3.94
C HIS A 18 -6.43 -11.76 3.66
N GLY A 19 -6.47 -10.94 2.61
CA GLY A 19 -5.35 -10.08 2.23
C GLY A 19 -5.37 -8.80 3.07
N PHE A 20 -4.45 -8.69 4.03
CA PHE A 20 -4.18 -7.42 4.71
C PHE A 20 -2.74 -7.01 4.43
N LEU A 21 -2.55 -5.76 4.00
CA LEU A 21 -1.22 -5.16 3.93
C LEU A 21 -0.76 -4.92 5.36
N ARG A 22 0.15 -5.78 5.85
CA ARG A 22 0.85 -5.54 7.11
C ARG A 22 1.96 -4.54 6.85
N PHE A 23 1.69 -3.28 7.10
CA PHE A 23 2.76 -2.30 7.29
C PHE A 23 3.44 -2.68 8.61
N GLY A 24 4.75 -2.98 8.57
CA GLY A 24 5.52 -3.22 9.78
C GLY A 24 5.46 -2.00 10.72
N CYS A 25 5.86 -2.17 11.98
CA CYS A 25 6.13 -1.04 12.87
C CYS A 25 7.36 -0.29 12.37
N SER A 26 7.17 0.48 11.31
CA SER A 26 8.21 1.31 10.74
C SER A 26 8.17 2.68 11.39
N GLN A 27 9.34 3.30 11.53
CA GLN A 27 9.43 4.62 12.12
C GLN A 27 8.67 5.62 11.25
N LEU A 28 7.81 6.39 11.91
CA LEU A 28 7.16 7.54 11.32
C LEU A 28 8.10 8.73 11.43
N VAL A 29 8.64 9.18 10.30
CA VAL A 29 9.56 10.32 10.24
C VAL A 29 8.93 11.48 9.50
N THR A 30 9.30 12.70 9.87
CA THR A 30 8.92 13.91 9.13
C THR A 30 10.13 14.40 8.37
N GLU A 31 10.05 14.37 7.04
CA GLU A 31 11.16 14.70 6.14
C GLU A 31 10.78 15.80 5.14
N ARG A 32 11.79 16.48 4.62
CA ARG A 32 11.67 17.55 3.62
C ARG A 32 12.08 17.06 2.24
N PHE A 33 11.52 15.93 1.83
CA PHE A 33 11.77 15.31 0.54
C PHE A 33 10.60 15.63 -0.41
N ASP A 34 10.55 16.88 -0.85
CA ASP A 34 9.52 17.34 -1.78
C ASP A 34 9.90 16.91 -3.21
N PRO A 35 9.00 16.26 -3.98
CA PRO A 35 9.25 15.96 -5.39
C PRO A 35 9.51 17.21 -6.22
N LEU A 36 9.06 18.38 -5.76
CA LEU A 36 9.33 19.67 -6.37
C LEU A 36 10.67 20.23 -5.84
N VAL A 37 11.65 20.33 -6.74
CA VAL A 37 12.97 20.89 -6.40
C VAL A 37 12.84 22.40 -6.23
N THR A 38 13.27 22.91 -5.07
CA THR A 38 13.30 24.36 -4.79
C THR A 38 14.76 24.81 -4.61
N PRO A 39 15.42 25.31 -5.67
CA PRO A 39 16.85 25.63 -5.63
C PRO A 39 17.18 26.75 -4.64
N GLY A 40 18.29 26.61 -3.92
CA GLY A 40 18.84 27.68 -3.06
C GLY A 40 18.06 27.92 -1.76
N VAL A 41 17.00 27.16 -1.49
CA VAL A 41 16.20 27.26 -0.26
C VAL A 41 15.86 25.86 0.26
N VAL A 42 15.63 25.76 1.57
CA VAL A 42 15.10 24.54 2.18
C VAL A 42 13.66 24.33 1.71
N SER A 43 13.27 23.09 1.40
CA SER A 43 11.90 22.81 0.92
C SER A 43 10.84 23.38 1.88
N PRO A 44 9.84 24.10 1.36
CA PRO A 44 8.80 24.71 2.20
C PRO A 44 7.85 23.67 2.80
N HIS A 45 7.69 22.50 2.18
CA HIS A 45 6.77 21.45 2.61
C HIS A 45 7.47 20.35 3.43
N VAL A 46 6.69 19.61 4.21
CA VAL A 46 7.12 18.42 4.94
C VAL A 46 6.20 17.25 4.62
N HIS A 47 6.79 16.06 4.57
CA HIS A 47 6.08 14.80 4.36
C HIS A 47 6.23 13.92 5.59
N GLN A 48 5.15 13.26 5.96
CA GLN A 48 5.18 12.19 6.95
C GLN A 48 5.43 10.87 6.19
N VAL A 49 6.58 10.25 6.45
CA VAL A 49 7.05 9.06 5.73
C VAL A 49 7.06 7.87 6.69
N VAL A 50 6.56 6.73 6.20
CA VAL A 50 6.64 5.43 6.87
C VAL A 50 7.81 4.68 6.24
N GLY A 51 8.80 4.22 7.01
CA GLY A 51 9.99 3.60 6.41
C GLY A 51 11.23 4.48 6.35
N GLY A 52 11.31 5.54 7.16
CA GLY A 52 12.52 6.38 7.27
C GLY A 52 13.79 5.56 7.48
N ASN A 53 14.97 6.17 7.26
CA ASN A 53 16.26 5.48 7.09
C ASN A 53 16.53 4.29 8.06
N ALA A 54 16.13 3.09 7.66
CA ALA A 54 16.57 1.82 8.26
C ALA A 54 17.78 1.28 7.51
#